data_AF-W3ALF6-F1
#
_entry.id   AF-W3ALF6-F1
#
_cell.length_a   1.000
_cell.length_b   1.000
_cell.length_c   1.000
_cell.angle_alpha   90.00
_cell.angle_beta   90.00
_cell.angle_gamma   90.00
#
_symmetry.space_group_name_H-M   'P 1'
#
loop_
_entity.id
_entity.type
_entity.pdbx_description
1 polymer ?
#
loop_
_entity_poly.entity_id
_entity_poly.type
_entity_poly.pdbx_seq_one_letter_code
_entity_poly.pdbx_strand_id
1 'polypeptide(L)'
;MKTKSHFLKKIILSFILLLVLTCCRHKATGDYSPTRFSWSGGSGRVTISCDKVSVTDEGTIAEITFSSPNYDYVRLGDEKISGEHTEKTSTFSVPVELDKEMELIGCTSAMSKPHEISYTIFVSIDDRYSGEGSGYVSGGKNGGNESEQGSGEKHDGNESVGSQSDQSGRVKTEENDSSNIRKQVTDSLSSEEAVAELEAPDIAGLSYLSSMDLDYAKCFAVHYYINESENNETDSTVGINDSKEKSSSSEGKSEYKTGSTYKLISVLDGRKYLLVPEGCDVPGNIPEGFTVLRQPVDDIYLAATSAMSLFDVMGGLSLIKYTGTDISGWDIEAPREAIKSGRMIFAGKYSAPDYEMLIDGGCDIAIESTMILHSPETKEQLEKVGIPVFIDWSSYENSALGRTEWVKLYGAMTDRESEAETFFKNEVRRSGITEGFEKTGRTVAFFYFNSRGLAVVRNSDDYIPKMINDGGGEYVFDSREYRGEGVSMDISMEEFYAAAADADYIIYNGNIDSSVETLQDLVAKNGLLSDFKAVKEGNVYMVDGKFYQSTDTVSEFARDVHIMLSGDSGDMLFLKKLN
;
A
#
# COMPACT_ATOMS: atom_id res chain seq x y z
N MET A 1 51.88 -48.00 48.01
CA MET A 1 50.67 -48.65 48.55
C MET A 1 49.87 -47.63 49.34
N LYS A 2 48.61 -47.39 48.95
CA LYS A 2 47.51 -46.86 49.79
C LYS A 2 47.73 -45.46 50.41
N THR A 3 46.89 -44.44 50.26
CA THR A 3 45.57 -44.25 49.63
C THR A 3 45.33 -42.74 49.81
N LYS A 4 45.11 -41.98 48.74
CA LYS A 4 43.79 -41.42 48.41
C LYS A 4 42.83 -41.40 49.62
N SER A 5 42.83 -40.33 50.44
CA SER A 5 41.71 -40.10 51.37
C SER A 5 41.55 -38.68 51.95
N HIS A 6 42.36 -37.68 51.59
CA HIS A 6 42.19 -36.34 52.20
C HIS A 6 42.14 -35.13 51.25
N PHE A 7 42.22 -35.33 49.93
CA PHE A 7 42.03 -34.23 48.97
C PHE A 7 40.63 -34.20 48.32
N LEU A 8 39.82 -35.25 48.52
CA LEU A 8 38.48 -35.38 47.93
C LEU A 8 37.33 -34.93 48.86
N LYS A 9 37.63 -34.46 50.08
CA LYS A 9 36.62 -34.00 51.06
C LYS A 9 36.55 -32.48 51.26
N LYS A 10 37.35 -31.69 50.51
CA LYS A 10 37.26 -30.21 50.51
C LYS A 10 36.79 -29.58 49.20
N ILE A 11 36.49 -30.38 48.17
CA ILE A 11 35.83 -29.93 46.93
C ILE A 11 34.33 -30.30 46.90
N ILE A 12 33.85 -31.03 47.91
CA ILE A 12 32.44 -31.48 48.04
C ILE A 12 31.62 -30.55 48.97
N LEU A 13 32.17 -29.40 49.39
CA LEU A 13 31.46 -28.41 50.21
C LEU A 13 31.53 -26.98 49.64
N SER A 14 31.66 -26.86 48.32
CA SER A 14 31.54 -25.61 47.56
C SER A 14 30.93 -25.81 46.17
N PHE A 15 30.16 -26.90 45.99
CA PHE A 15 29.39 -27.19 44.77
C PHE A 15 28.05 -27.85 45.12
N ILE A 16 27.49 -27.47 46.27
CA ILE A 16 26.12 -27.77 46.70
C ILE A 16 25.50 -26.44 47.11
N LEU A 17 25.35 -25.52 46.14
CA LEU A 17 24.34 -24.44 46.12
C LEU A 17 24.42 -23.69 44.77
N LEU A 18 24.34 -24.43 43.66
CA LEU A 18 24.00 -23.86 42.36
C LEU A 18 23.31 -24.95 41.52
N LEU A 19 22.23 -25.48 42.07
CA LEU A 19 21.22 -26.21 41.33
C LEU A 19 19.89 -25.61 41.77
N VAL A 20 19.04 -25.34 40.78
CA VAL A 20 17.68 -24.75 40.81
C VAL A 20 17.64 -23.35 40.17
N LEU A 21 17.05 -23.37 38.96
CA LEU A 21 16.50 -22.28 38.13
C LEU A 21 17.33 -21.77 36.94
N THR A 22 17.89 -22.70 36.15
CA THR A 22 17.70 -22.61 34.69
C THR A 22 16.51 -23.49 34.36
N CYS A 23 15.31 -22.90 34.30
CA CYS A 23 14.09 -23.62 33.94
C CYS A 23 14.05 -23.81 32.41
N CYS A 24 14.98 -24.59 31.86
CA CYS A 24 14.74 -25.23 30.57
C CYS A 24 13.70 -26.32 30.82
N ARG A 25 12.43 -26.04 30.53
CA ARG A 25 11.37 -27.05 30.48
C ARG A 25 11.74 -28.09 29.41
N HIS A 26 12.49 -29.13 29.75
CA HIS A 26 12.50 -30.36 28.96
C HIS A 26 11.13 -30.99 29.10
N LYS A 27 10.37 -31.07 27.99
CA LYS A 27 9.14 -31.85 27.97
C LYS A 27 9.48 -33.33 28.12
N ALA A 28 8.61 -34.08 28.80
CA ALA A 28 8.83 -35.51 29.01
C ALA A 28 8.81 -36.27 27.67
N THR A 29 9.53 -37.37 27.58
CA THR A 29 9.42 -38.28 26.42
C THR A 29 7.98 -38.77 26.26
N GLY A 30 7.47 -38.78 25.03
CA GLY A 30 6.10 -39.21 24.75
C GLY A 30 5.58 -38.70 23.41
N ASP A 31 4.34 -39.11 23.10
CA ASP A 31 3.62 -38.70 21.91
C ASP A 31 2.72 -37.49 22.23
N TYR A 32 2.77 -36.49 21.38
CA TYR A 32 2.04 -35.23 21.51
C TYR A 32 1.31 -34.92 20.22
N SER A 33 0.13 -34.30 20.32
CA SER A 33 -0.40 -33.50 19.22
C SER A 33 0.31 -32.16 19.21
N PRO A 34 0.72 -31.62 18.05
CA PRO A 34 1.33 -30.30 18.00
C PRO A 34 0.31 -29.25 18.45
N THR A 35 0.75 -28.35 19.34
CA THR A 35 -0.04 -27.18 19.73
C THR A 35 -0.04 -26.13 18.63
N ARG A 36 1.01 -26.12 17.80
CA ARG A 36 1.09 -25.36 16.56
C ARG A 36 1.85 -26.15 15.51
N PHE A 37 1.27 -26.24 14.34
CA PHE A 37 1.96 -26.62 13.13
C PHE A 37 1.65 -25.57 12.06
N SER A 38 2.69 -24.98 11.51
CA SER A 38 2.58 -24.07 10.39
C SER A 38 3.57 -24.44 9.32
N TRP A 39 3.19 -24.15 8.09
CA TRP A 39 4.06 -24.33 6.94
C TRP A 39 3.78 -23.23 5.90
N SER A 40 4.79 -22.95 5.09
CA SER A 40 4.76 -22.02 3.97
C SER A 40 5.64 -22.53 2.82
N GLY A 41 5.63 -21.84 1.68
CA GLY A 41 6.27 -22.32 0.45
C GLY A 41 5.41 -23.34 -0.32
N GLY A 42 6.05 -24.17 -1.13
CA GLY A 42 5.36 -25.17 -1.93
C GLY A 42 4.85 -24.71 -3.30
N SER A 43 4.13 -25.61 -3.98
CA SER A 43 3.43 -25.33 -5.24
C SER A 43 2.02 -24.75 -5.09
N GLY A 44 1.55 -24.55 -3.85
CA GLY A 44 0.18 -24.10 -3.55
C GLY A 44 -0.93 -25.13 -3.83
N ARG A 45 -0.58 -26.33 -4.32
CA ARG A 45 -1.54 -27.39 -4.72
C ARG A 45 -1.83 -28.44 -3.67
N VAL A 46 -1.02 -28.49 -2.62
CA VAL A 46 -1.11 -29.48 -1.54
C VAL A 46 -1.25 -28.78 -0.21
N THR A 47 -2.03 -29.36 0.68
CA THR A 47 -2.03 -29.02 2.10
C THR A 47 -1.06 -29.94 2.83
N ILE A 48 -0.29 -29.39 3.74
CA ILE A 48 0.55 -30.15 4.67
C ILE A 48 -0.09 -30.12 6.05
N SER A 49 -0.12 -31.25 6.73
CA SER A 49 -0.51 -31.36 8.14
C SER A 49 0.56 -32.06 8.97
N CYS A 50 0.49 -31.85 10.28
CA CYS A 50 1.25 -32.60 11.27
C CYS A 50 0.30 -32.99 12.39
N ASP A 51 0.01 -34.28 12.53
CA ASP A 51 -0.98 -34.75 13.50
C ASP A 51 -0.32 -35.33 14.76
N LYS A 52 0.96 -35.68 14.67
CA LYS A 52 1.71 -36.34 15.74
C LYS A 52 3.16 -35.88 15.81
N VAL A 53 3.63 -35.63 17.03
CA VAL A 53 5.02 -35.34 17.38
C VAL A 53 5.47 -36.30 18.48
N SER A 54 6.55 -37.04 18.26
CA SER A 54 7.10 -38.02 19.20
C SER A 54 8.43 -37.51 19.76
N VAL A 55 8.50 -37.24 21.07
CA VAL A 55 9.72 -36.79 21.76
C VAL A 55 10.39 -37.98 22.44
N THR A 56 11.65 -38.23 22.11
CA THR A 56 12.45 -39.35 22.66
C THR A 56 13.80 -38.84 23.19
N ASP A 57 14.55 -39.69 23.88
CA ASP A 57 15.91 -39.36 24.33
C ASP A 57 16.90 -39.15 23.17
N GLU A 58 16.57 -39.63 21.96
CA GLU A 58 17.41 -39.56 20.75
C GLU A 58 17.06 -38.36 19.84
N GLY A 59 15.95 -37.66 20.11
CA GLY A 59 15.47 -36.55 19.30
C GLY A 59 13.94 -36.48 19.21
N THR A 60 13.44 -35.55 18.40
CA THR A 60 12.01 -35.33 18.16
C THR A 60 11.66 -35.63 16.71
N ILE A 61 10.61 -36.43 16.49
CA ILE A 61 10.09 -36.78 15.17
C ILE A 61 8.67 -36.22 15.01
N ALA A 62 8.40 -35.53 13.89
CA ALA A 62 7.07 -35.09 13.49
C ALA A 62 6.55 -35.92 12.32
N GLU A 63 5.27 -36.28 12.35
CA GLU A 63 4.59 -36.97 11.26
C GLU A 63 3.99 -35.95 10.28
N ILE A 64 4.70 -35.69 9.18
CA ILE A 64 4.34 -34.68 8.18
C ILE A 64 3.58 -35.34 7.03
N THR A 65 2.33 -34.95 6.81
CA THR A 65 1.45 -35.52 5.79
C THR A 65 1.16 -34.50 4.69
N PHE A 66 1.43 -34.87 3.44
CA PHE A 66 1.05 -34.11 2.26
C PHE A 66 -0.29 -34.62 1.72
N SER A 67 -1.19 -33.71 1.33
CA SER A 67 -2.47 -34.02 0.69
C SER A 67 -2.33 -34.49 -0.77
N SER A 68 -1.29 -35.26 -1.08
CA SER A 68 -1.02 -35.87 -2.37
C SER A 68 -0.28 -37.19 -2.16
N PRO A 69 -0.62 -38.25 -2.92
CA PRO A 69 0.10 -39.53 -2.83
C PRO A 69 1.44 -39.51 -3.59
N ASN A 70 1.73 -38.45 -4.35
CA ASN A 70 2.80 -38.40 -5.34
C ASN A 70 4.09 -37.73 -4.83
N TYR A 71 4.36 -37.71 -3.52
CA TYR A 71 5.67 -37.29 -3.00
C TYR A 71 6.51 -38.51 -2.72
N ASP A 72 7.59 -38.69 -3.47
CA ASP A 72 8.42 -39.89 -3.39
C ASP A 72 9.33 -39.90 -2.14
N TYR A 73 9.80 -38.72 -1.74
CA TYR A 73 10.59 -38.50 -0.53
C TYR A 73 10.48 -37.05 -0.06
N VAL A 74 10.84 -36.82 1.21
CA VAL A 74 11.19 -35.49 1.73
C VAL A 74 12.64 -35.47 2.18
N ARG A 75 13.26 -34.30 2.31
CA ARG A 75 14.59 -34.16 2.90
C ARG A 75 14.75 -32.90 3.74
N LEU A 76 15.54 -33.03 4.80
CA LEU A 76 16.09 -31.93 5.59
C LEU A 76 17.60 -31.91 5.35
N GLY A 77 18.13 -30.85 4.75
CA GLY A 77 19.51 -30.86 4.25
C GLY A 77 19.71 -31.95 3.18
N ASP A 78 20.74 -32.79 3.36
CA ASP A 78 21.12 -33.81 2.38
C ASP A 78 20.46 -35.19 2.59
N GLU A 79 19.77 -35.40 3.71
CA GLU A 79 19.22 -36.71 4.08
C GLU A 79 17.81 -36.90 3.51
N LYS A 80 17.64 -37.92 2.65
CA LYS A 80 16.34 -38.29 2.08
C LYS A 80 15.58 -39.25 3.00
N ILE A 81 14.32 -38.91 3.24
CA ILE A 81 13.38 -39.62 4.08
C ILE A 81 12.26 -40.14 3.19
N SER A 82 12.14 -41.47 3.11
CA SER A 82 11.01 -42.12 2.44
C SER A 82 9.77 -42.09 3.32
N GLY A 83 8.60 -42.03 2.69
CA GLY A 83 7.30 -41.97 3.37
C GLY A 83 6.45 -43.20 3.17
N GLU A 84 5.33 -43.25 3.90
CA GLU A 84 4.23 -44.16 3.65
C GLU A 84 3.21 -43.48 2.74
N HIS A 85 2.62 -44.24 1.81
CA HIS A 85 1.70 -43.71 0.80
C HIS A 85 0.34 -44.38 0.90
N THR A 86 -0.71 -43.57 0.78
CA THR A 86 -2.08 -44.02 0.58
C THR A 86 -2.54 -43.64 -0.83
N GLU A 87 -3.80 -43.92 -1.18
CA GLU A 87 -4.37 -43.43 -2.44
C GLU A 87 -4.48 -41.89 -2.52
N LYS A 88 -4.39 -41.18 -1.38
CA LYS A 88 -4.68 -39.74 -1.30
C LYS A 88 -3.54 -38.91 -0.70
N THR A 89 -2.67 -39.52 0.08
CA THR A 89 -1.66 -38.81 0.88
C THR A 89 -0.34 -39.54 0.88
N SER A 90 0.71 -38.80 1.24
CA SER A 90 2.03 -39.32 1.56
C SER A 90 2.45 -38.75 2.91
N THR A 91 2.95 -39.61 3.80
CA THR A 91 3.25 -39.28 5.19
C THR A 91 4.69 -39.64 5.52
N PHE A 92 5.42 -38.70 6.13
CA PHE A 92 6.85 -38.81 6.40
C PHE A 92 7.14 -38.62 7.89
N SER A 93 8.04 -39.45 8.43
CA SER A 93 8.59 -39.27 9.79
C SER A 93 9.81 -38.37 9.73
N VAL A 94 9.63 -37.09 10.02
CA VAL A 94 10.64 -36.04 9.83
C VAL A 94 11.28 -35.68 11.18
N PRO A 95 12.62 -35.72 11.31
CA PRO A 95 13.30 -35.25 12.51
C PRO A 95 13.24 -33.72 12.60
N VAL A 96 12.62 -33.19 13.65
CA VAL A 96 12.40 -31.74 13.80
C VAL A 96 13.05 -31.18 15.06
N GLU A 97 13.48 -29.92 14.97
CA GLU A 97 13.76 -29.07 16.13
C GLU A 97 12.48 -28.31 16.47
N LEU A 98 11.94 -28.50 17.67
CA LEU A 98 10.75 -27.79 18.12
C LEU A 98 11.00 -26.29 18.23
N ASP A 99 9.94 -25.51 18.02
CA ASP A 99 9.93 -24.05 18.16
C ASP A 99 10.91 -23.32 17.24
N LYS A 100 11.25 -23.93 16.09
CA LYS A 100 12.15 -23.38 15.08
C LYS A 100 11.62 -23.63 13.67
N GLU A 101 11.82 -22.65 12.78
CA GLU A 101 11.54 -22.83 11.36
C GLU A 101 12.61 -23.70 10.69
N MET A 102 12.17 -24.62 9.84
CA MET A 102 13.02 -25.58 9.14
C MET A 102 12.63 -25.66 7.66
N GLU A 103 13.63 -25.69 6.78
CA GLU A 103 13.40 -25.95 5.35
C GLU A 103 13.24 -27.45 5.10
N LEU A 104 12.08 -27.84 4.59
CA LEU A 104 11.73 -29.19 4.16
C LEU A 104 11.58 -29.23 2.64
N ILE A 105 12.29 -30.12 1.96
CA ILE A 105 12.19 -30.27 0.50
C ILE A 105 11.44 -31.54 0.16
N GLY A 106 10.31 -31.42 -0.54
CA GLY A 106 9.50 -32.55 -1.02
C GLY A 106 9.70 -32.80 -2.50
N CYS A 107 10.06 -34.04 -2.88
CA CYS A 107 10.17 -34.44 -4.29
C CYS A 107 8.85 -35.05 -4.76
N THR A 108 8.21 -34.45 -5.77
CA THR A 108 6.97 -34.98 -6.35
C THR A 108 7.14 -35.51 -7.77
N SER A 109 6.54 -36.66 -8.03
CA SER A 109 6.42 -37.30 -9.34
C SER A 109 5.06 -37.06 -10.01
N ALA A 110 4.24 -36.15 -9.49
CA ALA A 110 2.95 -35.79 -10.08
C ALA A 110 3.07 -35.09 -11.44
N MET A 111 4.23 -34.52 -11.73
CA MET A 111 4.55 -33.88 -13.00
C MET A 111 5.28 -34.87 -13.92
N SER A 112 5.32 -34.60 -15.23
CA SER A 112 5.93 -35.50 -16.23
C SER A 112 7.41 -35.84 -15.96
N LYS A 113 8.07 -35.09 -15.06
CA LYS A 113 9.37 -35.39 -14.45
C LYS A 113 9.31 -35.14 -12.93
N PRO A 114 10.15 -35.80 -12.11
CA PRO A 114 10.26 -35.49 -10.69
C PRO A 114 10.79 -34.07 -10.45
N HIS A 115 10.18 -33.33 -9.52
CA HIS A 115 10.64 -32.01 -9.10
C HIS A 115 10.73 -31.91 -7.58
N GLU A 116 11.81 -31.29 -7.10
CA GLU A 116 11.96 -30.92 -5.69
C GLU A 116 11.33 -29.55 -5.44
N ILE A 117 10.47 -29.48 -4.42
CA ILE A 117 9.73 -28.28 -4.02
C ILE A 117 10.12 -27.96 -2.57
N SER A 118 10.51 -26.71 -2.31
CA SER A 118 10.90 -26.25 -0.96
C SER A 118 9.68 -25.76 -0.17
N TYR A 119 9.64 -26.14 1.10
CA TYR A 119 8.67 -25.76 2.11
C TYR A 119 9.42 -25.27 3.35
N THR A 120 8.84 -24.32 4.08
CA THR A 120 9.29 -24.01 5.44
C THR A 120 8.24 -24.56 6.39
N ILE A 121 8.67 -25.30 7.42
CA ILE A 121 7.80 -25.87 8.45
C ILE A 121 8.20 -25.37 9.83
N PHE A 122 7.23 -25.22 10.72
CA PHE A 122 7.43 -24.91 12.13
C PHE A 122 6.51 -25.82 12.96
N VAL A 123 7.09 -26.48 13.96
CA VAL A 123 6.37 -27.41 14.84
C VAL A 123 6.59 -26.97 16.29
N SER A 124 5.50 -26.75 17.01
CA SER A 124 5.50 -26.56 18.46
C SER A 124 4.55 -27.52 19.14
N ILE A 125 4.94 -27.93 20.33
CA ILE A 125 4.07 -28.64 21.28
C ILE A 125 3.83 -27.78 22.54
N ASP A 126 4.37 -26.55 22.65
CA ASP A 126 4.17 -25.67 23.80
C ASP A 126 2.84 -24.90 23.69
N ASP A 127 2.05 -24.90 24.77
CA ASP A 127 0.73 -24.25 24.84
C ASP A 127 0.82 -22.73 24.69
N ARG A 128 2.00 -22.11 24.89
CA ARG A 128 2.21 -20.68 24.61
C ARG A 128 1.96 -20.30 23.15
N TYR A 129 2.02 -21.26 22.24
CA TYR A 129 1.73 -21.08 20.82
C TYR A 129 0.30 -21.53 20.44
N SER A 130 -0.54 -21.90 21.40
CA SER A 130 -1.93 -22.30 21.12
C SER A 130 -2.77 -21.08 20.72
N GLY A 131 -3.35 -21.09 19.52
CA GLY A 131 -4.27 -20.04 19.03
C GLY A 131 -3.76 -19.20 17.85
N GLU A 132 -2.45 -19.23 17.54
CA GLU A 132 -1.92 -18.71 16.29
C GLU A 132 -2.05 -19.78 15.19
N GLY A 133 -3.22 -19.85 14.55
CA GLY A 133 -3.54 -20.62 13.33
C GLY A 133 -2.80 -21.95 13.10
N SER A 134 -3.43 -23.09 13.39
CA SER A 134 -3.00 -24.39 12.83
C SER A 134 -3.32 -24.43 11.33
N GLY A 135 -2.32 -24.51 10.45
CA GLY A 135 -2.52 -24.52 9.00
C GLY A 135 -1.50 -23.69 8.24
N TYR A 136 -1.65 -23.63 6.91
CA TYR A 136 -0.83 -22.81 6.02
C TYR A 136 -0.81 -21.36 6.53
N VAL A 137 0.38 -20.86 6.89
CA VAL A 137 0.53 -19.48 7.34
C VAL A 137 0.83 -18.64 6.11
N SER A 138 -0.14 -17.82 5.69
CA SER A 138 0.15 -16.70 4.81
C SER A 138 1.05 -15.74 5.58
N GLY A 139 2.28 -15.56 5.10
CA GLY A 139 3.22 -14.60 5.68
C GLY A 139 2.65 -13.19 5.62
N GLY A 140 2.00 -12.77 6.70
CA GLY A 140 1.69 -11.39 6.99
C GLY A 140 3.00 -10.59 7.08
N LYS A 141 2.97 -9.41 6.46
CA LYS A 141 4.05 -8.42 6.35
C LYS A 141 4.92 -8.34 7.61
N ASN A 142 6.21 -8.59 7.46
CA ASN A 142 7.24 -8.04 8.34
C ASN A 142 8.48 -7.73 7.48
N GLY A 143 8.52 -6.50 6.97
CA GLY A 143 9.70 -5.88 6.36
C GLY A 143 10.04 -4.65 7.17
N GLY A 144 10.80 -4.83 8.23
CA GLY A 144 11.31 -3.78 9.09
C GLY A 144 12.54 -4.32 9.82
N ASN A 145 13.71 -4.03 9.27
CA ASN A 145 15.00 -4.32 9.90
C ASN A 145 15.05 -3.64 11.28
N GLU A 146 15.15 -4.41 12.36
CA GLU A 146 15.68 -3.93 13.63
C GLU A 146 16.93 -4.75 13.99
N SER A 147 18.03 -4.01 14.12
CA SER A 147 19.15 -4.41 14.96
C SER A 147 19.02 -3.59 16.24
N GLU A 148 18.53 -4.22 17.31
CA GLU A 148 18.50 -3.61 18.64
C GLU A 148 19.87 -3.71 19.32
N GLN A 149 20.35 -2.58 19.82
CA GLN A 149 21.14 -2.49 21.04
C GLN A 149 20.58 -1.35 21.88
N GLY A 150 20.09 -1.65 23.10
CA GLY A 150 19.78 -0.58 24.06
C GLY A 150 18.88 -0.98 25.22
N SER A 151 19.46 -1.66 26.20
CA SER A 151 19.12 -1.71 27.64
C SER A 151 17.93 -0.86 28.13
N GLY A 152 16.96 -1.55 28.75
CA GLY A 152 15.79 -0.92 29.37
C GLY A 152 15.97 -0.39 30.78
N GLU A 153 14.86 0.14 31.30
CA GLU A 153 14.55 0.24 32.73
C GLU A 153 13.03 0.10 32.91
N LYS A 154 12.65 -0.81 33.81
CA LYS A 154 11.26 -1.12 34.19
C LYS A 154 10.77 -0.14 35.25
N HIS A 155 9.48 0.20 35.20
CA HIS A 155 8.75 0.59 36.40
C HIS A 155 7.46 -0.22 36.55
N ASP A 156 7.39 -0.95 37.66
CA ASP A 156 6.26 -1.76 38.13
C ASP A 156 5.07 -0.91 38.57
N GLY A 157 3.86 -1.43 38.39
CA GLY A 157 2.63 -0.88 38.94
C GLY A 157 1.39 -1.71 38.59
N ASN A 158 1.31 -2.92 39.14
CA ASN A 158 0.14 -3.79 39.05
C ASN A 158 -0.79 -3.52 40.24
N GLU A 159 -2.03 -3.09 40.01
CA GLU A 159 -3.12 -3.27 40.98
C GLU A 159 -4.37 -3.80 40.26
N SER A 160 -4.77 -4.99 40.70
CA SER A 160 -5.96 -5.73 40.31
C SER A 160 -7.15 -5.37 41.19
N VAL A 161 -8.28 -4.97 40.59
CA VAL A 161 -9.64 -5.05 41.16
C VAL A 161 -10.56 -5.29 39.96
N GLY A 162 -11.21 -6.44 39.80
CA GLY A 162 -12.37 -6.89 40.57
C GLY A 162 -13.49 -7.16 39.56
N SER A 163 -13.81 -8.43 39.38
CA SER A 163 -14.82 -8.94 38.45
C SER A 163 -16.24 -8.45 38.79
N GLN A 164 -16.94 -7.86 37.82
CA GLN A 164 -18.40 -7.93 37.75
C GLN A 164 -18.85 -8.15 36.31
N SER A 165 -19.62 -9.22 36.15
CA SER A 165 -20.37 -9.60 34.96
C SER A 165 -21.50 -8.61 34.72
N ASP A 166 -21.59 -8.04 33.52
CA ASP A 166 -22.88 -7.68 32.96
C ASP A 166 -22.90 -7.68 31.43
N GLN A 167 -24.11 -7.84 30.92
CA GLN A 167 -24.47 -8.42 29.64
C GLN A 167 -24.26 -7.53 28.41
N SER A 168 -23.98 -8.20 27.29
CA SER A 168 -24.55 -7.92 25.96
C SER A 168 -24.28 -6.55 25.32
N GLY A 169 -23.16 -6.46 24.62
CA GLY A 169 -22.95 -5.52 23.52
C GLY A 169 -22.01 -6.14 22.51
N ARG A 170 -22.55 -6.83 21.50
CA ARG A 170 -21.79 -7.46 20.43
C ARG A 170 -21.18 -6.36 19.55
N VAL A 171 -19.92 -6.01 19.77
CA VAL A 171 -19.12 -5.19 18.85
C VAL A 171 -19.06 -5.94 17.51
N LYS A 172 -19.63 -5.36 16.47
CA LYS A 172 -19.51 -5.85 15.09
C LYS A 172 -18.20 -5.28 14.52
N THR A 173 -17.20 -6.15 14.42
CA THR A 173 -16.09 -6.19 13.44
C THR A 173 -15.97 -5.00 12.45
N GLU A 174 -14.93 -4.18 12.64
CA GLU A 174 -14.58 -2.97 11.87
C GLU A 174 -13.75 -3.22 10.60
N GLU A 175 -13.12 -4.40 10.42
CA GLU A 175 -12.54 -4.81 9.11
C GLU A 175 -13.60 -4.75 7.98
N ASN A 176 -14.87 -4.83 8.36
CA ASN A 176 -16.00 -4.82 7.45
C ASN A 176 -16.35 -3.40 6.92
N ASP A 177 -15.90 -2.32 7.58
CA ASP A 177 -16.27 -0.95 7.18
C ASP A 177 -15.26 -0.34 6.20
N SER A 178 -13.96 -0.52 6.45
CA SER A 178 -12.90 -0.07 5.52
C SER A 178 -12.89 -0.84 4.19
N SER A 179 -13.18 -2.15 4.23
CA SER A 179 -13.37 -2.96 3.02
C SER A 179 -14.64 -2.55 2.27
N ASN A 180 -15.69 -2.14 2.97
CA ASN A 180 -16.92 -1.63 2.38
C ASN A 180 -16.70 -0.30 1.66
N ILE A 181 -15.95 0.65 2.23
CA ILE A 181 -15.66 1.94 1.55
C ILE A 181 -14.87 1.73 0.26
N ARG A 182 -13.80 0.90 0.28
CA ARG A 182 -13.03 0.61 -0.94
C ARG A 182 -13.89 -0.04 -2.02
N LYS A 183 -14.76 -0.97 -1.61
CA LYS A 183 -15.70 -1.61 -2.51
C LYS A 183 -16.70 -0.61 -3.08
N GLN A 184 -17.28 0.26 -2.25
CA GLN A 184 -18.18 1.33 -2.66
C GLN A 184 -17.54 2.21 -3.75
N VAL A 185 -16.33 2.71 -3.52
CA VAL A 185 -15.61 3.54 -4.50
C VAL A 185 -15.38 2.77 -5.80
N THR A 186 -14.98 1.49 -5.72
CA THR A 186 -14.76 0.65 -6.90
C THR A 186 -16.05 0.40 -7.68
N ASP A 187 -17.15 0.09 -6.98
CA ASP A 187 -18.46 -0.15 -7.56
C ASP A 187 -18.98 1.13 -8.25
N SER A 188 -18.81 2.30 -7.61
CA SER A 188 -19.19 3.59 -8.18
C SER A 188 -18.43 3.91 -9.47
N LEU A 189 -17.11 3.70 -9.50
CA LEU A 189 -16.28 3.89 -10.71
C LEU A 189 -16.70 3.00 -11.89
N SER A 190 -17.27 1.83 -11.59
CA SER A 190 -17.70 0.86 -12.60
C SER A 190 -19.10 1.13 -13.17
N SER A 191 -19.88 2.01 -12.54
CA SER A 191 -21.25 2.31 -12.93
C SER A 191 -21.36 3.64 -13.67
N GLU A 192 -22.04 3.66 -14.81
CA GLU A 192 -22.38 4.92 -15.52
C GLU A 192 -23.40 5.77 -14.75
N GLU A 193 -24.09 5.18 -13.75
CA GLU A 193 -25.19 5.79 -12.99
C GLU A 193 -24.80 6.31 -11.59
N ALA A 194 -23.66 5.90 -11.02
CA ALA A 194 -23.27 6.38 -9.68
C ALA A 194 -22.28 7.54 -9.76
N VAL A 195 -22.82 8.75 -9.88
CA VAL A 195 -22.09 9.92 -9.37
C VAL A 195 -22.98 10.93 -8.64
N ALA A 196 -24.12 10.48 -8.10
CA ALA A 196 -24.94 11.31 -7.21
C ALA A 196 -24.13 11.89 -6.03
N GLU A 197 -23.10 11.17 -5.56
CA GLU A 197 -22.22 11.62 -4.49
C GLU A 197 -21.30 12.79 -4.86
N LEU A 198 -21.03 13.00 -6.16
CA LEU A 198 -20.26 14.14 -6.67
C LEU A 198 -21.14 15.20 -7.33
N GLU A 199 -22.47 15.10 -7.23
CA GLU A 199 -23.34 16.18 -7.66
C GLU A 199 -23.25 17.35 -6.69
N ALA A 200 -23.32 18.57 -7.21
CA ALA A 200 -23.31 19.79 -6.41
C ALA A 200 -24.54 19.82 -5.48
N PRO A 201 -24.38 19.74 -4.15
CA PRO A 201 -25.51 19.82 -3.25
C PRO A 201 -25.98 21.27 -3.08
N ASP A 202 -27.24 21.44 -2.65
CA ASP A 202 -27.73 22.72 -2.15
C ASP A 202 -27.09 23.02 -0.79
N ILE A 203 -26.44 24.17 -0.64
CA ILE A 203 -25.84 24.63 0.62
C ILE A 203 -26.56 25.89 1.06
N ALA A 204 -27.16 25.88 2.25
CA ALA A 204 -27.89 27.02 2.78
C ALA A 204 -26.99 28.26 2.88
N GLY A 205 -27.47 29.39 2.34
CA GLY A 205 -26.72 30.66 2.33
C GLY A 205 -25.73 30.82 1.18
N LEU A 206 -25.54 29.78 0.35
CA LEU A 206 -24.65 29.81 -0.80
C LEU A 206 -25.40 29.54 -2.10
N SER A 207 -25.06 30.29 -3.15
CA SER A 207 -25.59 30.10 -4.50
C SER A 207 -24.57 29.35 -5.36
N TYR A 208 -24.96 28.22 -5.96
CA TYR A 208 -24.11 27.48 -6.89
C TYR A 208 -23.72 28.36 -8.09
N LEU A 209 -22.43 28.32 -8.47
CA LEU A 209 -21.88 29.02 -9.62
C LEU A 209 -21.56 28.04 -10.76
N SER A 210 -20.69 27.08 -10.49
CA SER A 210 -20.12 26.17 -11.48
C SER A 210 -19.47 24.97 -10.80
N SER A 211 -19.06 24.00 -11.60
CA SER A 211 -18.19 22.91 -11.17
C SER A 211 -16.90 22.96 -11.98
N MET A 212 -15.82 22.45 -11.41
CA MET A 212 -14.55 22.30 -12.10
C MET A 212 -14.70 21.31 -13.25
N ASP A 213 -14.20 21.68 -14.42
CA ASP A 213 -14.14 20.77 -15.57
C ASP A 213 -12.99 19.76 -15.37
N LEU A 214 -13.37 18.48 -15.31
CA LEU A 214 -12.45 17.34 -15.21
C LEU A 214 -12.58 16.49 -16.47
N ASP A 215 -11.44 16.22 -17.11
CA ASP A 215 -11.38 15.47 -18.36
C ASP A 215 -11.16 13.96 -18.12
N TYR A 216 -10.49 13.60 -17.00
CA TYR A 216 -9.99 12.25 -16.74
C TYR A 216 -10.25 11.72 -15.32
N ALA A 217 -10.15 12.58 -14.30
CA ALA A 217 -10.37 12.20 -12.91
C ALA A 217 -11.86 11.93 -12.64
N LYS A 218 -12.14 10.88 -11.87
CA LYS A 218 -13.50 10.42 -11.57
C LYS A 218 -13.79 10.29 -10.09
N CYS A 219 -12.76 10.34 -9.24
CA CYS A 219 -12.91 10.09 -7.82
C CYS A 219 -13.26 11.34 -7.01
N PHE A 220 -13.34 12.52 -7.63
CA PHE A 220 -13.70 13.76 -6.96
C PHE A 220 -14.46 14.73 -7.88
N ALA A 221 -15.10 15.73 -7.28
CA ALA A 221 -15.56 16.94 -7.95
C ALA A 221 -15.25 18.17 -7.09
N VAL A 222 -15.10 19.32 -7.74
CA VAL A 222 -14.99 20.61 -7.06
C VAL A 222 -16.13 21.51 -7.55
N HIS A 223 -16.93 22.02 -6.62
CA HIS A 223 -18.05 22.91 -6.92
C HIS A 223 -17.80 24.29 -6.34
N TYR A 224 -18.10 25.33 -7.10
CA TYR A 224 -17.93 26.72 -6.70
C TYR A 224 -19.28 27.31 -6.35
N TYR A 225 -19.29 28.05 -5.25
CA TYR A 225 -20.46 28.76 -4.76
C TYR A 225 -20.12 30.20 -4.43
N ILE A 226 -21.12 31.05 -4.40
CA ILE A 226 -20.99 32.44 -3.97
C ILE A 226 -21.91 32.74 -2.80
N ASN A 227 -21.40 33.46 -1.81
CA ASN A 227 -22.25 34.06 -0.78
C ASN A 227 -22.74 35.43 -1.26
N GLU A 228 -24.01 35.50 -1.70
CA GLU A 228 -24.60 36.75 -2.20
C GLU A 228 -25.04 37.70 -1.06
N SER A 229 -25.06 37.22 0.20
CA SER A 229 -25.58 37.94 1.37
C SER A 229 -24.60 38.93 2.02
N GLU A 230 -23.31 38.87 1.68
CA GLU A 230 -22.27 39.83 2.12
C GLU A 230 -22.49 41.26 1.56
N ASN A 231 -23.43 41.44 0.61
CA ASN A 231 -23.74 42.75 0.02
C ASN A 231 -24.58 43.70 0.91
N ASN A 232 -25.09 43.23 2.07
CA ASN A 232 -26.03 44.03 2.87
C ASN A 232 -25.40 44.84 4.03
N GLU A 233 -24.10 44.73 4.28
CA GLU A 233 -23.46 45.44 5.42
C GLU A 233 -22.62 46.68 5.06
N THR A 234 -22.36 46.94 3.77
CA THR A 234 -21.59 48.13 3.35
C THR A 234 -22.34 49.03 2.37
N ASP A 235 -23.43 49.66 2.81
CA ASP A 235 -23.78 51.01 2.33
C ASP A 235 -24.62 51.79 3.36
N SER A 236 -23.99 52.13 4.48
CA SER A 236 -24.48 53.22 5.33
C SER A 236 -23.31 53.97 5.96
N THR A 237 -22.51 54.66 5.14
CA THR A 237 -21.91 55.96 5.48
C THR A 237 -20.99 56.47 4.37
N VAL A 238 -21.09 57.79 4.14
CA VAL A 238 -20.24 58.66 3.31
C VAL A 238 -20.52 58.54 1.81
N GLY A 239 -20.92 59.58 1.08
CA GLY A 239 -20.91 61.01 1.29
C GLY A 239 -20.95 61.66 -0.10
N ILE A 240 -21.93 62.52 -0.31
CA ILE A 240 -22.19 63.28 -1.54
C ILE A 240 -20.91 63.93 -2.08
N ASN A 241 -20.63 63.77 -3.38
CA ASN A 241 -20.30 64.90 -4.26
C ASN A 241 -20.39 64.53 -5.76
N ASP A 242 -21.23 65.32 -6.45
CA ASP A 242 -21.40 65.42 -7.89
C ASP A 242 -20.10 65.78 -8.64
N SER A 243 -19.84 65.15 -9.78
CA SER A 243 -19.81 65.88 -11.07
C SER A 243 -19.74 64.92 -12.28
N LYS A 244 -20.59 65.24 -13.26
CA LYS A 244 -20.84 64.62 -14.57
C LYS A 244 -19.60 64.43 -15.45
N GLU A 245 -19.58 63.32 -16.21
CA GLU A 245 -19.52 63.38 -17.67
C GLU A 245 -20.08 62.10 -18.33
N LYS A 246 -20.85 62.29 -19.42
CA LYS A 246 -21.54 61.25 -20.20
C LYS A 246 -20.65 60.80 -21.36
N SER A 247 -20.47 59.51 -21.55
CA SER A 247 -20.36 58.93 -22.89
C SER A 247 -20.99 57.54 -22.94
N SER A 248 -21.89 57.38 -23.89
CA SER A 248 -22.69 56.21 -24.20
C SER A 248 -21.89 55.16 -24.97
N SER A 249 -21.89 53.92 -24.49
CA SER A 249 -21.83 52.72 -25.34
C SER A 249 -22.52 51.58 -24.59
N SER A 250 -23.60 51.08 -25.21
CA SER A 250 -24.34 49.90 -24.78
C SER A 250 -23.59 48.65 -25.26
N GLU A 251 -22.79 48.06 -24.38
CA GLU A 251 -22.35 46.67 -24.48
C GLU A 251 -22.88 45.94 -23.23
N GLY A 252 -23.38 44.72 -23.44
CA GLY A 252 -24.03 43.93 -22.41
C GLY A 252 -23.13 43.76 -21.19
N LYS A 253 -23.52 44.39 -20.08
CA LYS A 253 -22.94 44.08 -18.78
C LYS A 253 -23.37 42.66 -18.41
N SER A 254 -22.44 41.72 -18.37
CA SER A 254 -22.62 40.59 -17.46
C SER A 254 -22.69 41.19 -16.06
N GLU A 255 -23.76 40.88 -15.31
CA GLU A 255 -23.77 41.13 -13.87
C GLU A 255 -22.59 40.36 -13.28
N TYR A 256 -21.53 41.06 -12.90
CA TYR A 256 -20.51 40.49 -12.04
C TYR A 256 -21.19 40.24 -10.70
N LYS A 257 -21.45 38.98 -10.37
CA LYS A 257 -21.92 38.61 -9.04
C LYS A 257 -20.80 38.96 -8.05
N THR A 258 -21.01 39.99 -7.24
CA THR A 258 -20.09 40.40 -6.17
C THR A 258 -20.39 39.61 -4.90
N GLY A 259 -19.41 38.85 -4.42
CA GLY A 259 -19.49 38.03 -3.22
C GLY A 259 -18.30 37.08 -3.12
N SER A 260 -17.96 36.63 -1.91
CA SER A 260 -16.84 35.72 -1.69
C SER A 260 -17.15 34.33 -2.25
N THR A 261 -16.16 33.71 -2.92
CA THR A 261 -16.32 32.40 -3.58
C THR A 261 -15.89 31.27 -2.66
N TYR A 262 -16.83 30.39 -2.32
CA TYR A 262 -16.59 29.18 -1.54
C TYR A 262 -16.41 28.00 -2.49
N LYS A 263 -15.68 26.98 -2.05
CA LYS A 263 -15.48 25.76 -2.85
C LYS A 263 -15.90 24.54 -2.03
N LEU A 264 -16.55 23.57 -2.66
CA LEU A 264 -16.84 22.28 -2.07
C LEU A 264 -16.07 21.20 -2.82
N ILE A 265 -15.19 20.49 -2.13
CA ILE A 265 -14.57 19.27 -2.65
C ILE A 265 -15.46 18.09 -2.23
N SER A 266 -16.03 17.40 -3.21
CA SER A 266 -16.77 16.15 -3.03
C SER A 266 -15.87 14.98 -3.43
N VAL A 267 -15.80 13.94 -2.62
CA VAL A 267 -15.00 12.73 -2.88
C VAL A 267 -15.92 11.53 -3.04
N LEU A 268 -15.56 10.58 -3.90
CA LEU A 268 -16.41 9.44 -4.25
C LEU A 268 -16.68 8.48 -3.08
N ASP A 269 -15.90 8.59 -2.01
CA ASP A 269 -16.15 7.90 -0.73
C ASP A 269 -17.25 8.55 0.12
N GLY A 270 -17.91 9.61 -0.39
CA GLY A 270 -19.00 10.35 0.22
C GLY A 270 -18.56 11.57 1.04
N ARG A 271 -17.26 11.74 1.33
CA ARG A 271 -16.74 12.86 2.12
C ARG A 271 -16.83 14.17 1.35
N LYS A 272 -17.12 15.25 2.09
CA LYS A 272 -17.32 16.59 1.54
C LYS A 272 -16.55 17.61 2.37
N TYR A 273 -15.74 18.44 1.71
CA TYR A 273 -14.89 19.46 2.35
C TYR A 273 -15.28 20.83 1.84
N LEU A 274 -15.86 21.66 2.70
CA LEU A 274 -16.21 23.03 2.38
C LEU A 274 -15.03 23.94 2.70
N LEU A 275 -14.43 24.51 1.66
CA LEU A 275 -13.39 25.54 1.74
C LEU A 275 -14.07 26.90 1.96
N VAL A 276 -13.78 27.50 3.11
CA VAL A 276 -14.26 28.83 3.50
C VAL A 276 -13.13 29.83 3.27
N PRO A 277 -13.32 30.86 2.42
CA PRO A 277 -12.30 31.85 2.14
C PRO A 277 -11.80 32.59 3.39
N GLU A 278 -10.58 33.14 3.30
CA GLU A 278 -10.00 33.92 4.40
C GLU A 278 -10.92 35.08 4.79
N GLY A 279 -11.18 35.23 6.10
CA GLY A 279 -12.01 36.29 6.64
C GLY A 279 -13.52 36.10 6.45
N CYS A 280 -13.95 35.02 5.80
CA CYS A 280 -15.36 34.70 5.62
C CYS A 280 -15.94 33.84 6.75
N ASP A 281 -17.25 34.00 6.96
CA ASP A 281 -18.00 33.19 7.91
C ASP A 281 -18.34 31.81 7.36
N VAL A 282 -18.43 30.84 8.26
CA VAL A 282 -18.95 29.52 7.91
C VAL A 282 -20.45 29.67 7.62
N PRO A 283 -20.96 29.22 6.46
CA PRO A 283 -22.38 29.32 6.15
C PRO A 283 -23.24 28.65 7.23
N GLY A 284 -24.40 29.23 7.54
CA GLY A 284 -25.31 28.65 8.53
C GLY A 284 -25.92 27.33 8.04
N ASN A 285 -26.13 26.37 8.96
CA ASN A 285 -26.74 25.06 8.68
C ASN A 285 -25.98 24.21 7.64
N ILE A 286 -24.68 23.99 7.86
CA ILE A 286 -23.91 23.04 7.07
C ILE A 286 -24.51 21.63 7.21
N PRO A 287 -24.72 20.89 6.11
CA PRO A 287 -25.18 19.51 6.17
C PRO A 287 -24.28 18.61 7.03
N GLU A 288 -24.88 17.65 7.72
CA GLU A 288 -24.13 16.66 8.50
C GLU A 288 -23.14 15.90 7.60
N GLY A 289 -21.92 15.68 8.09
CA GLY A 289 -20.85 14.99 7.35
C GLY A 289 -19.93 15.88 6.51
N PHE A 290 -20.19 17.19 6.44
CA PHE A 290 -19.26 18.13 5.81
C PHE A 290 -18.14 18.49 6.78
N THR A 291 -16.90 18.46 6.28
CA THR A 291 -15.72 18.98 6.96
C THR A 291 -15.48 20.41 6.51
N VAL A 292 -15.32 21.35 7.43
CA VAL A 292 -15.03 22.75 7.09
C VAL A 292 -13.53 22.96 7.16
N LEU A 293 -12.94 23.49 6.09
CA LEU A 293 -11.55 23.92 6.03
C LEU A 293 -11.52 25.42 5.76
N ARG A 294 -10.71 26.17 6.50
CA ARG A 294 -10.53 27.60 6.28
C ARG A 294 -9.33 27.81 5.37
N GLN A 295 -9.45 28.76 4.45
CA GLN A 295 -8.35 29.20 3.61
C GLN A 295 -7.62 30.40 4.25
N PRO A 296 -6.31 30.57 4.00
CA PRO A 296 -5.45 29.63 3.27
C PRO A 296 -5.30 28.31 4.03
N VAL A 297 -5.24 27.19 3.29
CA VAL A 297 -4.88 25.88 3.87
C VAL A 297 -3.36 25.80 3.82
N ASP A 298 -2.71 26.03 4.95
CA ASP A 298 -1.27 25.93 5.13
C ASP A 298 -0.91 24.89 6.19
N ASP A 299 0.38 24.67 6.46
CA ASP A 299 0.83 23.70 7.47
C ASP A 299 0.27 22.26 7.34
N ILE A 300 0.26 21.73 6.11
CA ILE A 300 -0.27 20.40 5.77
C ILE A 300 0.63 19.28 6.30
N TYR A 301 0.02 18.21 6.83
CA TYR A 301 0.64 16.90 7.00
C TYR A 301 0.36 16.00 5.80
N LEU A 302 1.39 15.73 5.00
CA LEU A 302 1.28 14.90 3.80
C LEU A 302 1.85 13.50 4.02
N ALA A 303 0.97 12.52 4.16
CA ALA A 303 1.30 11.09 4.24
C ALA A 303 1.02 10.33 2.93
N ALA A 304 0.20 10.90 2.03
CA ALA A 304 0.04 10.41 0.65
C ALA A 304 1.24 10.81 -0.23
N THR A 305 2.22 9.92 -0.38
CA THR A 305 3.45 10.22 -1.16
C THR A 305 3.17 10.58 -2.62
N SER A 306 2.14 9.99 -3.24
CA SER A 306 1.72 10.27 -4.61
C SER A 306 1.26 11.72 -4.85
N ALA A 307 0.82 12.42 -3.81
CA ALA A 307 0.38 13.81 -3.91
C ALA A 307 1.55 14.81 -3.89
N MET A 308 2.72 14.42 -3.36
CA MET A 308 3.85 15.33 -3.15
C MET A 308 4.33 15.98 -4.44
N SER A 309 4.47 15.21 -5.53
CA SER A 309 4.89 15.75 -6.83
C SER A 309 3.86 16.73 -7.40
N LEU A 310 2.56 16.50 -7.15
CA LEU A 310 1.49 17.38 -7.61
C LEU A 310 1.52 18.72 -6.88
N PHE A 311 1.83 18.73 -5.58
CA PHE A 311 2.10 19.96 -4.84
C PHE A 311 3.34 20.69 -5.35
N ASP A 312 4.43 19.97 -5.64
CA ASP A 312 5.67 20.57 -6.12
C ASP A 312 5.50 21.32 -7.45
N VAL A 313 4.87 20.69 -8.45
CA VAL A 313 4.72 21.27 -9.79
C VAL A 313 3.81 22.51 -9.84
N MET A 314 2.91 22.67 -8.88
CA MET A 314 2.11 23.89 -8.71
C MET A 314 2.74 24.90 -7.74
N GLY A 315 4.00 24.69 -7.33
CA GLY A 315 4.73 25.55 -6.40
C GLY A 315 4.22 25.52 -4.96
N GLY A 316 3.46 24.49 -4.61
CA GLY A 316 2.79 24.29 -3.31
C GLY A 316 3.61 23.54 -2.27
N LEU A 317 4.87 23.17 -2.55
CA LEU A 317 5.71 22.44 -1.59
C LEU A 317 5.88 23.18 -0.25
N SER A 318 5.86 24.51 -0.25
CA SER A 318 5.94 25.33 0.96
C SER A 318 4.71 25.24 1.85
N LEU A 319 3.60 24.71 1.36
CA LEU A 319 2.37 24.48 2.14
C LEU A 319 2.44 23.18 2.95
N ILE A 320 3.41 22.32 2.64
CA ILE A 320 3.61 21.04 3.32
C ILE A 320 4.67 21.23 4.40
N LYS A 321 4.22 21.49 5.61
CA LYS A 321 5.09 21.62 6.79
C LYS A 321 5.49 20.27 7.35
N TYR A 322 4.60 19.28 7.28
CA TYR A 322 4.81 17.95 7.85
C TYR A 322 4.70 16.86 6.79
N THR A 323 5.52 15.82 6.92
CA THR A 323 5.46 14.65 6.06
C THR A 323 5.38 13.35 6.84
N GLY A 324 4.58 12.42 6.30
CA GLY A 324 4.47 11.05 6.78
C GLY A 324 5.55 10.11 6.25
N THR A 325 6.49 10.59 5.43
CA THR A 325 7.57 9.78 4.86
C THR A 325 8.91 10.38 5.21
N ASP A 326 9.76 9.58 5.85
CA ASP A 326 11.12 9.98 6.19
C ASP A 326 11.97 10.19 4.92
N ILE A 327 13.07 10.93 5.04
CA ILE A 327 13.98 11.28 3.94
C ILE A 327 14.44 10.06 3.11
N SER A 328 14.63 8.90 3.75
CA SER A 328 15.04 7.69 3.04
C SER A 328 13.94 7.06 2.19
N GLY A 329 12.68 7.40 2.45
CA GLY A 329 11.51 6.90 1.70
C GLY A 329 11.15 7.74 0.48
N TRP A 330 11.84 8.86 0.23
CA TRP A 330 11.61 9.71 -0.93
C TRP A 330 12.57 9.40 -2.08
N ASP A 331 12.01 9.07 -3.23
CA ASP A 331 12.70 8.85 -4.51
C ASP A 331 12.65 10.09 -5.43
N ILE A 332 11.90 11.12 -5.03
CA ILE A 332 11.87 12.43 -5.69
C ILE A 332 12.63 13.49 -4.86
N GLU A 333 13.32 14.40 -5.54
CA GLU A 333 14.31 15.29 -4.90
C GLU A 333 13.68 16.41 -4.07
N ALA A 334 12.56 16.98 -4.53
CA ALA A 334 11.91 18.12 -3.89
C ALA A 334 11.64 17.93 -2.38
N PRO A 335 10.97 16.85 -1.92
CA PRO A 335 10.77 16.61 -0.49
C PRO A 335 12.08 16.30 0.25
N ARG A 336 13.06 15.63 -0.38
CA ARG A 336 14.37 15.38 0.26
C ARG A 336 15.06 16.70 0.61
N GLU A 337 15.07 17.65 -0.32
CA GLU A 337 15.66 18.97 -0.09
C GLU A 337 14.85 19.82 0.91
N ALA A 338 13.52 19.70 0.90
CA ALA A 338 12.67 20.36 1.89
C ALA A 338 12.96 19.86 3.33
N ILE A 339 13.12 18.54 3.50
CA ILE A 339 13.46 17.92 4.79
C ILE A 339 14.88 18.31 5.22
N LYS A 340 15.88 18.18 4.34
CA LYS A 340 17.28 18.55 4.65
C LYS A 340 17.44 20.02 5.05
N SER A 341 16.66 20.90 4.42
CA SER A 341 16.68 22.34 4.71
C SER A 341 15.85 22.74 5.94
N GLY A 342 15.12 21.80 6.56
CA GLY A 342 14.23 22.07 7.69
C GLY A 342 12.95 22.83 7.34
N ARG A 343 12.63 22.96 6.04
CA ARG A 343 11.36 23.55 5.56
C ARG A 343 10.18 22.59 5.69
N MET A 344 10.46 21.29 5.75
CA MET A 344 9.51 20.22 5.98
C MET A 344 10.01 19.32 7.09
N ILE A 345 9.13 18.84 7.94
CA ILE A 345 9.46 18.06 9.14
C ILE A 345 8.81 16.67 9.02
N PHE A 346 9.59 15.61 9.25
CA PHE A 346 9.02 14.27 9.37
C PHE A 346 8.25 14.16 10.70
N ALA A 347 6.94 13.91 10.60
CA ALA A 347 6.02 13.89 11.74
C ALA A 347 5.42 12.50 11.96
N GLY A 348 6.22 11.44 11.76
CA GLY A 348 5.76 10.06 11.89
C GLY A 348 4.94 9.56 10.70
N LYS A 349 4.91 8.26 10.49
CA LYS A 349 4.22 7.62 9.34
C LYS A 349 2.70 7.64 9.49
N TYR A 350 1.97 7.43 8.39
CA TYR A 350 0.50 7.42 8.37
C TYR A 350 -0.18 6.55 9.44
N SER A 351 0.47 5.47 9.91
CA SER A 351 -0.05 4.54 10.94
C SER A 351 0.36 4.92 12.36
N ALA A 352 1.32 5.83 12.52
CA ALA A 352 1.82 6.32 13.79
C ALA A 352 2.35 7.76 13.62
N PRO A 353 1.46 8.74 13.36
CA PRO A 353 1.84 10.15 13.29
C PRO A 353 2.22 10.68 14.67
N ASP A 354 3.08 11.69 14.70
CA ASP A 354 3.43 12.43 15.91
C ASP A 354 2.33 13.44 16.22
N TYR A 355 1.30 12.99 16.95
CA TYR A 355 0.14 13.81 17.29
C TYR A 355 0.52 15.09 18.03
N GLU A 356 1.48 15.04 18.95
CA GLU A 356 1.90 16.23 19.71
C GLU A 356 2.50 17.28 18.78
N MET A 357 3.40 16.86 17.88
CA MET A 357 4.00 17.74 16.89
C MET A 357 2.95 18.36 15.95
N LEU A 358 1.97 17.59 15.51
CA LEU A 358 0.93 18.09 14.60
C LEU A 358 -0.02 19.07 15.30
N ILE A 359 -0.38 18.81 16.57
CA ILE A 359 -1.26 19.70 17.36
C ILE A 359 -0.55 21.00 17.73
N ASP A 360 0.63 20.91 18.34
CA ASP A 360 1.42 22.09 18.74
C ASP A 360 1.86 22.91 17.52
N GLY A 361 1.99 22.21 16.40
CA GLY A 361 2.34 22.72 15.09
C GLY A 361 1.27 23.51 14.36
N GLY A 362 0.01 23.37 14.76
CA GLY A 362 -1.14 23.95 14.05
C GLY A 362 -1.38 23.29 12.68
N CYS A 363 -1.38 21.95 12.61
CA CYS A 363 -1.67 21.24 11.35
C CYS A 363 -3.12 21.47 10.89
N ASP A 364 -3.31 22.10 9.72
CA ASP A 364 -4.64 22.39 9.17
C ASP A 364 -5.36 21.14 8.66
N ILE A 365 -4.61 20.21 8.06
CA ILE A 365 -5.16 19.00 7.44
C ILE A 365 -4.10 17.91 7.28
N ALA A 366 -4.54 16.67 7.48
CA ALA A 366 -3.79 15.46 7.13
C ALA A 366 -4.26 14.93 5.77
N ILE A 367 -3.36 14.92 4.78
CA ILE A 367 -3.60 14.32 3.46
C ILE A 367 -3.03 12.90 3.47
N GLU A 368 -3.94 11.93 3.54
CA GLU A 368 -3.68 10.51 3.70
C GLU A 368 -3.94 9.75 2.41
N SER A 369 -3.18 8.68 2.15
CA SER A 369 -3.55 7.75 1.07
C SER A 369 -4.63 6.78 1.56
N THR A 370 -5.21 6.00 0.66
CA THR A 370 -6.12 4.89 1.03
C THR A 370 -5.49 3.84 1.96
N MET A 371 -4.17 3.89 2.22
CA MET A 371 -3.51 3.08 3.24
C MET A 371 -4.02 3.36 4.66
N ILE A 372 -4.48 4.58 4.94
CA ILE A 372 -5.05 4.93 6.25
C ILE A 372 -6.28 4.08 6.60
N LEU A 373 -6.98 3.55 5.59
CA LEU A 373 -8.11 2.62 5.79
C LEU A 373 -7.67 1.24 6.31
N HIS A 374 -6.37 0.98 6.48
CA HIS A 374 -5.87 -0.16 7.25
C HIS A 374 -5.53 0.17 8.71
N SER A 375 -5.61 1.46 9.07
CA SER A 375 -5.37 1.98 10.42
C SER A 375 -6.48 2.99 10.77
N PRO A 376 -7.77 2.54 10.78
CA PRO A 376 -8.91 3.42 11.07
C PRO A 376 -8.77 4.16 12.40
N GLU A 377 -8.16 3.53 13.40
CA GLU A 377 -7.87 4.13 14.70
C GLU A 377 -6.95 5.35 14.61
N THR A 378 -5.97 5.33 13.69
CA THR A 378 -5.05 6.45 13.48
C THR A 378 -5.81 7.64 12.89
N LYS A 379 -6.67 7.39 11.90
CA LYS A 379 -7.56 8.38 11.31
C LYS A 379 -8.49 8.99 12.35
N GLU A 380 -9.21 8.16 13.09
CA GLU A 380 -10.14 8.61 14.13
C GLU A 380 -9.45 9.47 15.19
N GLN A 381 -8.22 9.11 15.54
CA GLN A 381 -7.45 9.88 16.51
C GLN A 381 -7.03 11.25 15.96
N LEU A 382 -6.60 11.35 14.68
CA LEU A 382 -6.34 12.65 14.03
C LEU A 382 -7.57 13.56 14.07
N GLU A 383 -8.74 13.02 13.69
CA GLU A 383 -10.01 13.76 13.71
C GLU A 383 -10.42 14.16 15.13
N LYS A 384 -10.23 13.26 16.11
CA LYS A 384 -10.56 13.50 17.52
C LYS A 384 -9.72 14.60 18.15
N VAL A 385 -8.47 14.76 17.73
CA VAL A 385 -7.62 15.88 18.18
C VAL A 385 -7.84 17.16 17.38
N GLY A 386 -8.80 17.15 16.44
CA GLY A 386 -9.23 18.31 15.68
C GLY A 386 -8.48 18.54 14.37
N ILE A 387 -7.72 17.55 13.88
CA ILE A 387 -7.04 17.60 12.58
C ILE A 387 -7.93 16.91 11.54
N PRO A 388 -8.52 17.65 10.58
CA PRO A 388 -9.23 17.07 9.45
C PRO A 388 -8.38 16.07 8.67
N VAL A 389 -8.97 14.94 8.25
CA VAL A 389 -8.30 13.96 7.40
C VAL A 389 -8.94 13.96 6.01
N PHE A 390 -8.13 14.23 4.99
CA PHE A 390 -8.47 14.07 3.58
C PHE A 390 -7.85 12.79 3.03
N ILE A 391 -8.66 11.92 2.42
CA ILE A 391 -8.18 10.66 1.81
C ILE A 391 -8.02 10.85 0.31
N ASP A 392 -6.78 10.74 -0.17
CA ASP A 392 -6.41 10.70 -1.58
C ASP A 392 -6.83 9.35 -2.19
N TRP A 393 -7.75 9.44 -3.15
CA TRP A 393 -8.23 8.32 -3.95
C TRP A 393 -7.63 8.29 -5.36
N SER A 394 -6.58 9.07 -5.65
CA SER A 394 -5.90 9.05 -6.95
C SER A 394 -5.41 7.65 -7.31
N SER A 395 -5.11 6.83 -6.30
CA SER A 395 -4.73 5.41 -6.48
C SER A 395 -5.79 4.55 -7.20
N TYR A 396 -7.05 4.97 -7.18
CA TYR A 396 -8.20 4.29 -7.79
C TYR A 396 -8.60 4.85 -9.16
N GLU A 397 -7.96 5.92 -9.63
CA GLU A 397 -8.17 6.41 -11.00
C GLU A 397 -7.68 5.37 -12.02
N ASN A 398 -8.53 5.04 -12.99
CA ASN A 398 -8.23 4.04 -14.01
C ASN A 398 -7.31 4.56 -15.12
N SER A 399 -6.95 5.85 -15.15
CA SER A 399 -6.06 6.41 -16.17
C SER A 399 -4.95 7.22 -15.53
N ALA A 400 -3.77 7.21 -16.17
CA ALA A 400 -2.62 7.96 -15.68
C ALA A 400 -2.91 9.47 -15.60
N LEU A 401 -3.54 10.02 -16.64
CA LEU A 401 -3.98 11.43 -16.65
C LEU A 401 -5.05 11.71 -15.59
N GLY A 402 -5.93 10.74 -15.29
CA GLY A 402 -6.89 10.87 -14.19
C GLY A 402 -6.19 11.03 -12.84
N ARG A 403 -5.10 10.30 -12.60
CA ARG A 403 -4.26 10.47 -11.40
C ARG A 403 -3.60 11.85 -11.38
N THR A 404 -3.03 12.27 -12.51
CA THR A 404 -2.35 13.56 -12.61
C THR A 404 -3.29 14.75 -12.46
N GLU A 405 -4.55 14.62 -12.90
CA GLU A 405 -5.56 15.68 -12.81
C GLU A 405 -5.96 16.02 -11.36
N TRP A 406 -5.63 15.18 -10.37
CA TRP A 406 -5.73 15.52 -8.95
C TRP A 406 -4.91 16.75 -8.57
N VAL A 407 -3.94 17.18 -9.39
CA VAL A 407 -3.28 18.49 -9.24
C VAL A 407 -4.30 19.63 -9.19
N LYS A 408 -5.42 19.54 -9.94
CA LYS A 408 -6.47 20.56 -9.94
C LYS A 408 -7.21 20.61 -8.60
N LEU A 409 -7.49 19.45 -7.99
CA LEU A 409 -8.07 19.38 -6.64
C LEU A 409 -7.17 20.06 -5.62
N TYR A 410 -5.87 19.73 -5.63
CA TYR A 410 -4.92 20.35 -4.71
C TYR A 410 -4.74 21.85 -5.00
N GLY A 411 -4.81 22.26 -6.26
CA GLY A 411 -4.89 23.65 -6.68
C GLY A 411 -6.12 24.36 -6.09
N ALA A 412 -7.31 23.76 -6.16
CA ALA A 412 -8.52 24.32 -5.57
C ALA A 412 -8.45 24.43 -4.05
N MET A 413 -7.90 23.39 -3.38
CA MET A 413 -7.69 23.35 -1.94
C MET A 413 -6.80 24.49 -1.43
N THR A 414 -5.80 24.88 -2.23
CA THR A 414 -4.71 25.77 -1.80
C THR A 414 -4.61 27.08 -2.57
N ASP A 415 -5.67 27.47 -3.29
CA ASP A 415 -5.74 28.68 -4.13
C ASP A 415 -4.63 28.79 -5.20
N ARG A 416 -4.31 27.65 -5.84
CA ARG A 416 -3.29 27.48 -6.91
C ARG A 416 -3.87 26.88 -8.18
N GLU A 417 -5.13 27.17 -8.47
CA GLU A 417 -5.87 26.58 -9.59
C GLU A 417 -5.27 26.95 -10.95
N SER A 418 -4.76 28.18 -11.10
CA SER A 418 -4.13 28.63 -12.34
C SER A 418 -2.84 27.86 -12.64
N GLU A 419 -2.00 27.64 -11.63
CA GLU A 419 -0.76 26.87 -11.72
C GLU A 419 -1.07 25.40 -12.02
N ALA A 420 -2.02 24.81 -11.29
CA ALA A 420 -2.46 23.43 -11.48
C ALA A 420 -3.02 23.19 -12.89
N GLU A 421 -3.89 24.07 -13.37
CA GLU A 421 -4.48 23.99 -14.72
C GLU A 421 -3.42 24.15 -15.82
N THR A 422 -2.48 25.08 -15.63
CA THR A 422 -1.38 25.29 -16.57
C THR A 422 -0.48 24.07 -16.64
N PHE A 423 -0.12 23.49 -15.48
CA PHE A 423 0.67 22.28 -15.41
C PHE A 423 -0.04 21.12 -16.12
N PHE A 424 -1.31 20.86 -15.76
CA PHE A 424 -2.07 19.73 -16.29
C PHE A 424 -2.20 19.77 -17.82
N LYS A 425 -2.55 20.94 -18.38
CA LYS A 425 -2.62 21.13 -19.84
C LYS A 425 -1.29 20.89 -20.55
N ASN A 426 -0.18 21.22 -19.90
CA ASN A 426 1.15 20.96 -20.47
C ASN A 426 1.51 19.48 -20.38
N GLU A 427 1.16 18.81 -19.28
CA GLU A 427 1.40 17.37 -19.13
C GLU A 427 0.64 16.53 -20.15
N VAL A 428 -0.64 16.84 -20.38
CA VAL A 428 -1.45 16.16 -21.42
C VAL A 428 -0.74 16.20 -22.77
N ARG A 429 -0.17 17.35 -23.15
CA ARG A 429 0.58 17.51 -24.41
C ARG A 429 1.95 16.82 -24.37
N ARG A 430 2.65 16.91 -23.24
CA ARG A 430 4.03 16.41 -23.10
C ARG A 430 4.10 14.89 -23.06
N SER A 431 3.10 14.25 -22.45
CA SER A 431 3.00 12.80 -22.36
C SER A 431 2.81 12.14 -23.72
N GLY A 432 2.18 12.82 -24.68
CA GLY A 432 1.90 12.29 -26.02
C GLY A 432 0.79 11.23 -26.04
N ILE A 433 0.18 10.92 -24.89
CA ILE A 433 -0.77 9.81 -24.75
C ILE A 433 -2.07 10.08 -25.50
N THR A 434 -2.45 11.36 -25.66
CA THR A 434 -3.66 11.76 -26.40
C THR A 434 -3.49 11.71 -27.90
N GLU A 435 -2.28 11.96 -28.40
CA GLU A 435 -1.90 11.83 -29.80
C GLU A 435 -1.82 10.36 -30.22
N GLY A 436 -1.45 9.50 -29.26
CA GLY A 436 -1.34 8.07 -29.42
C GLY A 436 0.00 7.63 -30.01
N PHE A 437 0.42 6.41 -29.64
CA PHE A 437 1.64 5.79 -30.13
C PHE A 437 1.34 4.69 -31.15
N GLU A 438 2.30 4.42 -32.05
CA GLU A 438 2.17 3.33 -33.03
C GLU A 438 2.02 1.98 -32.32
N LYS A 439 1.02 1.19 -32.74
CA LYS A 439 0.81 -0.15 -32.21
C LYS A 439 1.84 -1.10 -32.80
N THR A 440 2.66 -1.68 -31.93
CA THR A 440 3.76 -2.58 -32.31
C THR A 440 3.34 -4.05 -32.36
N GLY A 441 2.24 -4.40 -31.69
CA GLY A 441 1.78 -5.79 -31.51
C GLY A 441 2.70 -6.63 -30.61
N ARG A 442 3.64 -5.99 -29.89
CA ARG A 442 4.58 -6.67 -28.98
C ARG A 442 3.92 -6.87 -27.62
N THR A 443 4.07 -8.07 -27.11
CA THR A 443 3.48 -8.50 -25.84
C THR A 443 4.34 -8.10 -24.65
N VAL A 444 3.71 -7.62 -23.58
CA VAL A 444 4.39 -7.12 -22.37
C VAL A 444 3.77 -7.73 -21.11
N ALA A 445 4.60 -8.33 -20.26
CA ALA A 445 4.20 -8.73 -18.91
C ALA A 445 4.70 -7.71 -17.89
N PHE A 446 3.83 -7.28 -16.96
CA PHE A 446 4.18 -6.40 -15.86
C PHE A 446 3.88 -7.11 -14.53
N PHE A 447 4.89 -7.28 -13.67
CA PHE A 447 4.72 -8.08 -12.46
C PHE A 447 5.80 -7.82 -11.40
N TYR A 448 5.55 -8.31 -10.19
CA TYR A 448 6.60 -8.63 -9.22
C TYR A 448 6.28 -9.96 -8.54
N PHE A 449 7.19 -10.47 -7.70
CA PHE A 449 6.92 -11.64 -6.85
C PHE A 449 6.71 -11.19 -5.42
N ASN A 450 5.56 -11.50 -4.83
CA ASN A 450 5.34 -11.23 -3.41
C ASN A 450 6.15 -12.20 -2.52
N SER A 451 6.08 -11.98 -1.20
CA SER A 451 6.77 -12.81 -0.21
C SER A 451 6.34 -14.28 -0.20
N ARG A 452 5.19 -14.61 -0.80
CA ARG A 452 4.68 -15.99 -0.96
C ARG A 452 5.18 -16.67 -2.22
N GLY A 453 5.98 -15.99 -3.05
CA GLY A 453 6.45 -16.47 -4.34
C GLY A 453 5.38 -16.47 -5.45
N LEU A 454 4.21 -15.85 -5.20
CA LEU A 454 3.19 -15.67 -6.24
C LEU A 454 3.56 -14.48 -7.11
N ALA A 455 3.28 -14.59 -8.41
CA ALA A 455 3.41 -13.47 -9.32
C ALA A 455 2.22 -12.53 -9.10
N VAL A 456 2.51 -11.27 -8.80
CA VAL A 456 1.49 -10.23 -8.66
C VAL A 456 1.44 -9.43 -9.94
N VAL A 457 0.30 -9.50 -10.63
CA VAL A 457 0.05 -8.85 -11.91
C VAL A 457 -1.04 -7.79 -11.76
N ARG A 458 -1.06 -6.80 -12.65
CA ARG A 458 -2.08 -5.72 -12.63
C ARG A 458 -3.34 -6.17 -13.36
N ASN A 459 -4.50 -5.74 -12.88
CA ASN A 459 -5.79 -6.00 -13.53
C ASN A 459 -5.89 -5.18 -14.83
N SER A 460 -6.59 -5.69 -15.86
CA SER A 460 -6.73 -5.02 -17.17
C SER A 460 -7.21 -3.57 -17.11
N ASP A 461 -8.03 -3.26 -16.10
CA ASP A 461 -8.68 -1.95 -15.95
C ASP A 461 -7.83 -0.96 -15.13
N ASP A 462 -6.65 -1.39 -14.68
CA ASP A 462 -5.65 -0.55 -14.00
C ASP A 462 -4.93 0.39 -14.98
N TYR A 463 -4.41 1.51 -14.46
CA TYR A 463 -3.72 2.51 -15.26
C TYR A 463 -2.41 1.98 -15.87
N ILE A 464 -1.71 1.00 -15.26
CA ILE A 464 -0.45 0.47 -15.80
C ILE A 464 -0.65 -0.34 -17.08
N PRO A 465 -1.53 -1.37 -17.13
CA PRO A 465 -1.89 -2.04 -18.38
C PRO A 465 -2.41 -1.10 -19.46
N LYS A 466 -3.21 -0.09 -19.09
CA LYS A 466 -3.65 0.94 -20.02
C LYS A 466 -2.48 1.72 -20.61
N MET A 467 -1.52 2.18 -19.81
CA MET A 467 -0.33 2.85 -20.34
C MET A 467 0.54 1.93 -21.22
N ILE A 468 0.61 0.63 -20.91
CA ILE A 468 1.28 -0.36 -21.78
C ILE A 468 0.61 -0.41 -23.16
N ASN A 469 -0.73 -0.51 -23.15
CA ASN A 469 -1.53 -0.53 -24.36
C ASN A 469 -1.44 0.80 -25.12
N ASP A 470 -1.51 1.94 -24.41
CA ASP A 470 -1.42 3.28 -24.98
C ASP A 470 -0.05 3.52 -25.65
N GLY A 471 1.03 3.05 -25.02
CA GLY A 471 2.40 3.03 -25.56
C GLY A 471 2.62 2.09 -26.75
N GLY A 472 1.59 1.35 -27.16
CA GLY A 472 1.61 0.51 -28.37
C GLY A 472 1.99 -0.95 -28.13
N GLY A 473 2.02 -1.40 -26.88
CA GLY A 473 2.17 -2.81 -26.51
C GLY A 473 0.83 -3.53 -26.37
N GLU A 474 0.92 -4.82 -26.08
CA GLU A 474 -0.21 -5.68 -25.72
C GLU A 474 0.07 -6.31 -24.35
N TYR A 475 -0.72 -5.97 -23.33
CA TYR A 475 -0.54 -6.53 -22.00
C TYR A 475 -0.98 -8.01 -21.93
N VAL A 476 -0.11 -8.91 -21.48
CA VAL A 476 -0.37 -10.37 -21.56
C VAL A 476 -1.52 -10.86 -20.69
N PHE A 477 -1.91 -10.10 -19.67
CA PHE A 477 -3.04 -10.41 -18.79
C PHE A 477 -4.29 -9.58 -19.12
N ASP A 478 -4.38 -9.01 -20.32
CA ASP A 478 -5.54 -8.23 -20.79
C ASP A 478 -6.68 -9.15 -21.28
N SER A 479 -7.15 -10.05 -20.40
CA SER A 479 -8.22 -10.99 -20.70
C SER A 479 -9.25 -11.05 -19.57
N ARG A 480 -10.48 -11.46 -19.90
CA ARG A 480 -11.54 -11.64 -18.89
C ARG A 480 -11.23 -12.73 -17.87
N GLU A 481 -10.33 -13.64 -18.18
CA GLU A 481 -9.88 -14.72 -17.29
C GLU A 481 -8.97 -14.17 -16.18
N TYR A 482 -8.29 -13.06 -16.45
CA TYR A 482 -7.46 -12.33 -15.49
C TYR A 482 -8.19 -11.07 -15.00
N ARG A 483 -9.35 -11.26 -14.38
CA ARG A 483 -10.06 -10.21 -13.63
C ARG A 483 -10.29 -10.63 -12.18
N GLY A 484 -9.60 -9.96 -11.26
CA GLY A 484 -9.77 -10.07 -9.81
C GLY A 484 -10.39 -8.81 -9.22
N GLU A 485 -10.69 -8.85 -7.91
CA GLU A 485 -11.10 -7.64 -7.18
C GLU A 485 -9.89 -6.69 -6.98
N GLY A 486 -10.11 -5.38 -7.10
CA GLY A 486 -9.09 -4.35 -6.87
C GLY A 486 -8.21 -4.01 -8.09
N VAL A 487 -6.96 -3.60 -7.84
CA VAL A 487 -6.03 -3.10 -8.88
C VAL A 487 -4.99 -4.13 -9.34
N SER A 488 -4.86 -5.25 -8.62
CA SER A 488 -3.91 -6.32 -8.91
C SER A 488 -4.44 -7.66 -8.43
N MET A 489 -3.82 -8.74 -8.91
CA MET A 489 -4.11 -10.10 -8.48
C MET A 489 -2.83 -10.91 -8.30
N ASP A 490 -2.91 -11.90 -7.43
CA ASP A 490 -1.86 -12.88 -7.22
C ASP A 490 -2.19 -14.13 -8.03
N ILE A 491 -1.26 -14.54 -8.90
CA ILE A 491 -1.36 -15.78 -9.67
C ILE A 491 -0.19 -16.70 -9.36
N SER A 492 -0.42 -18.00 -9.51
CA SER A 492 0.65 -18.98 -9.31
C SER A 492 1.74 -18.82 -10.36
N MET A 493 2.96 -19.27 -10.04
CA MET A 493 4.04 -19.26 -11.02
C MET A 493 3.72 -20.11 -12.27
N GLU A 494 2.92 -21.16 -12.13
CA GLU A 494 2.51 -21.98 -13.28
C GLU A 494 1.57 -21.22 -14.22
N GLU A 495 0.58 -20.51 -13.68
CA GLU A 495 -0.31 -19.65 -14.47
C GLU A 495 0.46 -18.50 -15.12
N PHE A 496 1.36 -17.86 -14.34
CA PHE A 496 2.23 -16.81 -14.85
C PHE A 496 3.13 -17.32 -15.98
N TYR A 497 3.76 -18.48 -15.81
CA TYR A 497 4.60 -19.11 -16.83
C TYR A 497 3.79 -19.38 -18.11
N ALA A 498 2.60 -19.96 -17.97
CA ALA A 498 1.75 -20.29 -19.11
C ALA A 498 1.34 -19.05 -19.93
N ALA A 499 1.15 -17.90 -19.27
CA ALA A 499 0.77 -16.64 -19.92
C ALA A 499 1.95 -15.81 -20.44
N ALA A 500 3.07 -15.77 -19.72
CA ALA A 500 4.14 -14.79 -19.93
C ALA A 500 5.45 -15.37 -20.47
N ALA A 501 5.63 -16.70 -20.54
CA ALA A 501 6.89 -17.29 -21.02
C ALA A 501 7.26 -16.88 -22.46
N ASP A 502 6.26 -16.67 -23.31
CA ASP A 502 6.43 -16.24 -24.71
C ASP A 502 6.35 -14.72 -24.92
N ALA A 503 6.21 -13.93 -23.83
CA ALA A 503 6.13 -12.48 -23.92
C ALA A 503 7.39 -11.87 -24.55
N ASP A 504 7.22 -10.88 -25.42
CA ASP A 504 8.32 -10.18 -26.09
C ASP A 504 9.15 -9.37 -25.09
N TYR A 505 8.47 -8.76 -24.11
CA TYR A 505 9.06 -7.91 -23.07
C TYR A 505 8.50 -8.28 -21.70
N ILE A 506 9.34 -8.15 -20.68
CA ILE A 506 8.89 -8.20 -19.29
C ILE A 506 9.36 -6.95 -18.55
N ILE A 507 8.47 -6.38 -17.74
CA ILE A 507 8.70 -5.23 -16.87
C ILE A 507 8.51 -5.71 -15.43
N TYR A 508 9.60 -5.68 -14.67
CA TYR A 508 9.61 -6.01 -13.26
C TYR A 508 9.31 -4.76 -12.42
N ASN A 509 8.42 -4.88 -11.45
CA ASN A 509 8.08 -3.78 -10.55
C ASN A 509 9.02 -3.76 -9.33
N GLY A 510 10.23 -3.24 -9.55
CA GLY A 510 11.28 -3.14 -8.53
C GLY A 510 10.98 -2.20 -7.37
N ASN A 511 10.01 -1.28 -7.51
CA ASN A 511 9.62 -0.37 -6.43
C ASN A 511 8.99 -1.07 -5.23
N ILE A 512 8.37 -2.23 -5.48
CA ILE A 512 7.76 -3.05 -4.42
C ILE A 512 8.75 -4.08 -3.88
N ASP A 513 9.77 -4.40 -4.67
CA ASP A 513 10.78 -5.41 -4.35
C ASP A 513 12.19 -4.87 -4.58
N SER A 514 12.72 -4.24 -3.55
CA SER A 514 14.07 -3.67 -3.55
C SER A 514 15.19 -4.71 -3.55
N SER A 515 14.89 -6.02 -3.56
CA SER A 515 15.91 -7.07 -3.60
C SER A 515 16.45 -7.34 -5.01
N VAL A 516 15.85 -6.73 -6.04
CA VAL A 516 16.21 -6.94 -7.45
C VAL A 516 16.84 -5.66 -8.02
N GLU A 517 18.13 -5.69 -8.33
CA GLU A 517 18.82 -4.58 -9.00
C GLU A 517 19.33 -4.95 -10.40
N THR A 518 19.56 -6.25 -10.64
CA THR A 518 20.14 -6.81 -11.86
C THR A 518 19.27 -7.94 -12.44
N LEU A 519 19.55 -8.32 -13.69
CA LEU A 519 18.89 -9.48 -14.29
C LEU A 519 19.20 -10.77 -13.52
N GLN A 520 20.41 -10.89 -12.97
CA GLN A 520 20.83 -12.06 -12.22
C GLN A 520 20.05 -12.18 -10.90
N ASP A 521 19.77 -11.07 -10.22
CA ASP A 521 18.95 -11.07 -9.00
C ASP A 521 17.52 -11.54 -9.31
N LEU A 522 16.94 -11.04 -10.40
CA LEU A 522 15.60 -11.44 -10.83
C LEU A 522 15.52 -12.94 -11.15
N VAL A 523 16.49 -13.47 -11.90
CA VAL A 523 16.56 -14.91 -12.23
C VAL A 523 16.86 -15.75 -10.98
N ALA A 524 17.67 -15.26 -10.05
CA ALA A 524 17.92 -15.93 -8.78
C ALA A 524 16.65 -16.02 -7.92
N LYS A 525 15.77 -15.03 -8.02
CA LYS A 525 14.48 -15.01 -7.33
C LYS A 525 13.53 -16.09 -7.86
N ASN A 526 13.58 -16.35 -9.17
CA ASN A 526 12.85 -17.45 -9.76
C ASN A 526 13.55 -17.97 -11.02
N GLY A 527 14.21 -19.14 -10.88
CA GLY A 527 14.99 -19.74 -11.95
C GLY A 527 14.20 -20.05 -13.21
N LEU A 528 12.87 -20.23 -13.13
CA LEU A 528 12.03 -20.48 -14.31
C LEU A 528 12.01 -19.29 -15.28
N LEU A 529 12.34 -18.08 -14.82
CA LEU A 529 12.44 -16.91 -15.71
C LEU A 529 13.53 -17.08 -16.77
N SER A 530 14.56 -17.92 -16.55
CA SER A 530 15.58 -18.18 -17.57
C SER A 530 15.00 -18.79 -18.86
N ASP A 531 13.82 -19.39 -18.78
CA ASP A 531 13.13 -19.98 -19.93
C ASP A 531 12.34 -18.96 -20.76
N PHE A 532 12.13 -17.75 -20.25
CA PHE A 532 11.28 -16.75 -20.88
C PHE A 532 11.95 -16.15 -22.12
N LYS A 533 11.17 -15.92 -23.17
CA LYS A 533 11.62 -15.29 -24.42
C LYS A 533 12.30 -13.95 -24.13
N ALA A 534 11.63 -13.06 -23.39
CA ALA A 534 12.17 -11.76 -23.02
C ALA A 534 13.53 -11.85 -22.28
N VAL A 535 13.73 -12.83 -21.40
CA VAL A 535 15.00 -13.01 -20.69
C VAL A 535 16.10 -13.48 -21.64
N LYS A 536 15.80 -14.44 -22.53
CA LYS A 536 16.75 -14.96 -23.53
C LYS A 536 17.16 -13.90 -24.55
N GLU A 537 16.26 -12.98 -24.89
CA GLU A 537 16.50 -11.89 -25.84
C GLU A 537 17.03 -10.60 -25.17
N GLY A 538 17.08 -10.56 -23.83
CA GLY A 538 17.52 -9.40 -23.08
C GLY A 538 16.54 -8.23 -23.13
N ASN A 539 15.23 -8.50 -23.20
CA ASN A 539 14.13 -7.53 -23.17
C ASN A 539 13.49 -7.44 -21.78
N VAL A 540 14.34 -7.33 -20.76
CA VAL A 540 13.94 -7.25 -19.36
C VAL A 540 14.13 -5.82 -18.86
N TYR A 541 13.07 -5.24 -18.33
CA TYR A 541 13.06 -3.88 -17.82
C TYR A 541 12.55 -3.86 -16.39
N MET A 542 12.84 -2.77 -15.68
CA MET A 542 12.40 -2.53 -14.33
C MET A 542 11.87 -1.10 -14.20
N VAL A 543 10.85 -0.95 -13.37
CA VAL A 543 10.31 0.36 -13.01
C VAL A 543 11.27 1.09 -12.06
N ASP A 544 11.49 2.38 -12.30
CA ASP A 544 12.31 3.28 -11.49
C ASP A 544 11.65 3.65 -10.15
N GLY A 545 12.47 3.85 -9.10
CA GLY A 545 12.08 4.19 -7.72
C GLY A 545 10.96 5.23 -7.63
N LYS A 546 11.10 6.30 -8.41
CA LYS A 546 10.19 7.45 -8.34
C LYS A 546 8.80 7.23 -8.95
N PHE A 547 8.57 6.14 -9.70
CA PHE A 547 7.35 5.94 -10.50
C PHE A 547 6.05 6.15 -9.71
N TYR A 548 5.97 5.65 -8.48
CA TYR A 548 4.77 5.82 -7.64
C TYR A 548 4.69 7.16 -6.91
N GLN A 549 5.78 7.92 -6.85
CA GLN A 549 5.86 9.24 -6.23
C GLN A 549 5.77 10.39 -7.24
N SER A 550 5.97 10.10 -8.53
CA SER A 550 5.92 11.06 -9.64
C SER A 550 4.57 11.04 -10.37
N THR A 551 3.47 11.23 -9.63
CA THR A 551 2.11 11.27 -10.21
C THR A 551 1.94 12.43 -11.20
N ASP A 552 2.77 13.46 -11.07
CA ASP A 552 2.82 14.61 -11.97
C ASP A 552 3.23 14.21 -13.40
N THR A 553 4.07 13.20 -13.53
CA THR A 553 4.66 12.78 -14.82
C THR A 553 4.35 11.33 -15.16
N VAL A 554 3.59 10.60 -14.34
CA VAL A 554 3.34 9.16 -14.50
C VAL A 554 2.76 8.80 -15.88
N SER A 555 2.01 9.72 -16.50
CA SER A 555 1.43 9.53 -17.83
C SER A 555 2.49 9.36 -18.94
N GLU A 556 3.72 9.83 -18.71
CA GLU A 556 4.85 9.64 -19.62
C GLU A 556 5.36 8.19 -19.66
N PHE A 557 4.93 7.31 -18.75
CA PHE A 557 5.29 5.88 -18.82
C PHE A 557 4.80 5.22 -20.12
N ALA A 558 3.69 5.67 -20.70
CA ALA A 558 3.24 5.19 -22.01
C ALA A 558 4.28 5.49 -23.11
N ARG A 559 4.93 6.65 -23.04
CA ARG A 559 6.02 7.03 -23.95
C ARG A 559 7.26 6.17 -23.72
N ASP A 560 7.60 5.87 -22.47
CA ASP A 560 8.71 4.96 -22.16
C ASP A 560 8.46 3.55 -22.70
N VAL A 561 7.23 3.04 -22.55
CA VAL A 561 6.82 1.76 -23.16
C VAL A 561 6.98 1.85 -24.68
N HIS A 562 6.56 2.94 -25.32
CA HIS A 562 6.74 3.09 -26.76
C HIS A 562 8.21 3.03 -27.17
N ILE A 563 9.10 3.78 -26.50
CA ILE A 563 10.54 3.76 -26.75
C ILE A 563 11.13 2.36 -26.54
N MET A 564 10.74 1.68 -25.45
CA MET A 564 11.12 0.31 -25.15
C MET A 564 10.72 -0.64 -26.29
N LEU A 565 9.51 -0.48 -26.83
CA LEU A 565 8.93 -1.35 -27.85
C LEU A 565 9.39 -1.01 -29.26
N SER A 566 9.76 0.23 -29.59
CA SER A 566 10.28 0.60 -30.91
C SER A 566 11.79 0.32 -31.02
N GLY A 567 12.50 0.34 -29.89
CA GLY A 567 13.96 0.32 -29.87
C GLY A 567 14.57 1.68 -30.23
N ASP A 568 13.80 2.76 -30.11
CA ASP A 568 14.28 4.11 -30.32
C ASP A 568 15.34 4.50 -29.29
N SER A 569 16.21 5.44 -29.68
CA SER A 569 17.30 5.91 -28.82
C SER A 569 16.86 7.00 -27.82
N GLY A 570 15.58 7.04 -27.45
CA GLY A 570 15.04 8.02 -26.50
C GLY A 570 15.41 7.68 -25.06
N ASP A 571 15.56 8.70 -24.22
CA ASP A 571 15.69 8.48 -22.78
C ASP A 571 14.32 8.11 -22.21
N MET A 572 14.27 7.05 -21.41
CA MET A 572 13.08 6.64 -20.66
C MET A 572 13.12 7.24 -19.25
N LEU A 573 11.98 7.73 -18.77
CA LEU A 573 11.88 8.39 -17.47
C LEU A 573 11.76 7.41 -16.29
N PHE A 574 11.06 6.30 -16.49
CA PHE A 574 10.60 5.34 -15.49
C PHE A 574 11.00 3.90 -15.80
N LEU A 575 11.49 3.59 -17.01
CA LEU A 575 11.94 2.25 -17.37
C LEU A 575 13.46 2.20 -17.47
N LYS A 576 14.04 1.25 -16.73
CA LYS A 576 15.46 0.90 -16.80
C LYS A 576 15.61 -0.52 -17.32
N LYS A 577 16.48 -0.71 -18.32
CA LYS A 577 16.84 -2.05 -18.78
C LYS A 577 17.67 -2.80 -17.73
N LEU A 578 17.28 -4.03 -17.41
CA LEU A 578 18.09 -4.94 -16.60
C LEU A 578 19.06 -5.69 -17.53
N ASN A 579 20.35 -5.62 -17.19
CA ASN A 579 21.44 -6.30 -17.91
C ASN A 579 22.00 -7.46 -17.10
#